data_AF-A0A8S2W4W4-F1
#
_entry.id   AF-A0A8S2W4W4-F1
#
_cell.length_a   1.000
_cell.length_b   1.000
_cell.length_c   1.000
_cell.angle_alpha   90.00
_cell.angle_beta   90.00
_cell.angle_gamma   90.00
#
_symmetry.space_group_name_H-M   'P 1'
#
loop_
_entity.id
_entity.type
_entity.pdbx_description
1 polymer ?
#
loop_
_entity_poly.entity_id
_entity_poly.type
_entity_poly.pdbx_seq_one_letter_code
_entity_poly.pdbx_strand_id
1 'polypeptide(L)'
;EANEFLGKINWYRKFIPNFARIAAPLHKVTNKTKHHRHEFGWGPDQQQSFDEFKRLLTTYPLFLEYPDLSTPFVLTTDASG
;
A
#
# COMPACT_ATOMS: atom_id res chain seq x y z
N GLU A 1 -8.88 5.24 -8.88
CA GLU A 1 -8.95 5.18 -7.41
C GLU A 1 -8.25 3.95 -6.83
N ALA A 2 -8.79 2.72 -6.94
CA ALA A 2 -8.14 1.53 -6.36
C ALA A 2 -6.72 1.26 -6.89
N ASN A 3 -6.47 1.41 -8.20
CA ASN A 3 -5.13 1.28 -8.80
C ASN A 3 -4.13 2.33 -8.28
N GLU A 4 -4.62 3.55 -8.08
CA GLU A 4 -3.80 4.66 -7.60
C GLU A 4 -3.45 4.46 -6.13
N PHE A 5 -4.40 4.00 -5.32
CA PHE A 5 -4.18 3.60 -3.94
C PHE A 5 -3.13 2.49 -3.84
N LEU A 6 -3.26 1.42 -4.62
CA LEU A 6 -2.28 0.34 -4.68
C LEU A 6 -0.88 0.85 -5.08
N GLY A 7 -0.81 1.77 -6.03
CA GLY A 7 0.44 2.41 -6.43
C GLY A 7 1.11 3.15 -5.28
N LYS A 8 0.35 3.94 -4.51
CA LYS A 8 0.85 4.68 -3.35
C LYS A 8 1.31 3.75 -2.23
N ILE A 9 0.53 2.72 -1.88
CA ILE A 9 0.90 1.81 -0.79
C ILE A 9 2.07 0.88 -1.14
N ASN A 10 2.34 0.65 -2.44
CA ASN A 10 3.42 -0.25 -2.87
C ASN A 10 4.81 0.27 -2.45
N TRP A 11 4.98 1.59 -2.31
CA TRP A 11 6.21 2.17 -1.74
C TRP A 11 6.45 1.70 -0.29
N TYR A 12 5.38 1.52 0.47
CA TYR A 12 5.41 1.11 1.88
C TYR A 12 5.52 -0.41 2.08
N ARG A 13 5.54 -1.22 1.00
CA ARG A 13 5.47 -2.68 1.07
C ARG A 13 6.51 -3.34 1.97
N LYS A 14 7.71 -2.75 2.07
CA LYS A 14 8.84 -3.29 2.85
C LYS A 14 8.66 -3.13 4.36
N PHE A 15 7.78 -2.22 4.76
CA PHE A 15 7.51 -1.94 6.17
C PHE A 15 6.26 -2.68 6.65
N ILE A 16 5.30 -2.91 5.75
CA ILE A 16 4.01 -3.52 6.11
C ILE A 16 4.16 -5.05 6.17
N PRO A 17 4.00 -5.68 7.35
CA PRO A 17 4.03 -7.14 7.45
C PRO A 17 2.85 -7.76 6.71
N ASN A 18 3.09 -8.90 6.05
CA ASN A 18 2.06 -9.61 5.28
C ASN A 18 1.39 -8.78 4.17
N PHE A 19 2.09 -7.77 3.62
CA PHE A 19 1.57 -6.88 2.58
C PHE A 19 0.85 -7.62 1.44
N ALA A 20 1.47 -8.65 0.85
CA ALA A 20 0.88 -9.39 -0.27
C ALA A 20 -0.45 -10.06 0.09
N ARG A 21 -0.57 -10.60 1.31
CA ARG A 21 -1.80 -11.21 1.81
C ARG A 21 -2.90 -10.17 1.96
N ILE A 22 -2.57 -9.00 2.52
CA ILE A 22 -3.54 -7.93 2.75
C ILE A 22 -3.94 -7.29 1.41
N ALA A 23 -3.01 -7.13 0.45
CA ALA A 23 -3.26 -6.55 -0.87
C ALA A 23 -4.01 -7.49 -1.83
N ALA A 24 -4.03 -8.80 -1.59
CA ALA A 24 -4.61 -9.78 -2.50
C ALA A 24 -6.07 -9.48 -2.91
N PRO A 25 -7.00 -9.11 -2.00
CA PRO A 25 -8.37 -8.76 -2.36
C PRO A 25 -8.46 -7.53 -3.28
N LEU A 26 -7.58 -6.54 -3.09
CA LEU A 26 -7.51 -5.34 -3.93
C LEU A 26 -6.94 -5.70 -5.31
N HIS A 27 -5.89 -6.53 -5.37
CA HIS A 27 -5.31 -6.97 -6.64
C HIS A 27 -6.32 -7.68 -7.56
N LYS A 28 -7.24 -8.46 -6.98
CA LYS A 28 -8.31 -9.15 -7.73
C LYS A 28 -9.24 -8.18 -8.47
N VAL A 29 -9.47 -6.98 -7.92
CA VAL A 29 -10.37 -5.98 -8.54
C VAL A 29 -9.62 -4.98 -9.42
N THR A 30 -8.31 -4.80 -9.20
CA THR A 30 -7.46 -3.87 -9.97
C THR A 30 -6.81 -4.50 -11.21
N ASN A 31 -6.64 -5.83 -11.25
CA ASN A 31 -6.09 -6.55 -12.41
C ASN A 31 -7.07 -6.69 -13.59
N LYS A 32 -8.22 -6.00 -13.56
CA LYS A 32 -9.17 -6.02 -14.68
C LYS A 32 -8.67 -5.12 -15.80
N THR A 33 -8.43 -5.70 -16.96
CA THR A 33 -8.01 -4.97 -18.17
C THR A 33 -9.09 -3.97 -18.60
N LYS A 34 -8.77 -3.01 -19.49
CA LYS A 34 -9.73 -2.02 -20.01
C LYS A 34 -11.06 -2.65 -20.48
N HIS A 35 -11.02 -3.90 -20.95
CA HIS A 35 -12.16 -4.67 -21.45
C HIS A 35 -13.03 -5.31 -20.35
N HIS A 36 -12.50 -5.51 -19.13
CA HIS A 36 -13.20 -6.15 -18.01
C HIS A 36 -13.53 -5.16 -16.88
N ARG A 37 -13.45 -3.85 -17.14
CA ARG A 37 -13.74 -2.80 -16.14
C ARG A 37 -15.16 -2.87 -15.58
N HIS A 38 -16.12 -3.34 -16.37
CA HIS A 38 -17.52 -3.50 -15.97
C HIS A 38 -17.74 -4.56 -14.89
N GLU A 39 -16.77 -5.45 -14.71
CA GLU A 39 -16.82 -6.48 -13.68
C GLU A 39 -16.10 -6.08 -12.39
N PHE A 40 -15.74 -4.80 -12.22
CA PHE A 40 -15.22 -4.30 -10.96
C PHE A 40 -16.28 -4.48 -9.88
N GLY A 41 -16.04 -5.42 -8.96
CA GLY A 41 -16.91 -5.67 -7.81
C GLY A 41 -16.17 -5.34 -6.52
N TRP A 42 -16.48 -4.19 -5.91
CA TRP A 42 -16.01 -3.87 -4.58
C TRP A 42 -16.90 -4.55 -3.55
N GLY A 43 -16.36 -5.53 -2.83
CA GLY A 43 -17.07 -6.29 -1.81
C GLY A 43 -16.46 -6.15 -0.41
N PRO A 44 -16.99 -6.92 0.55
CA PRO A 44 -16.51 -6.91 1.94
C PRO A 44 -15.01 -7.17 2.08
N ASP A 45 -14.46 -8.11 1.30
CA ASP A 45 -13.04 -8.45 1.33
C ASP A 45 -12.13 -7.29 0.90
N GLN A 46 -12.55 -6.53 -0.13
CA GLN A 46 -11.83 -5.34 -0.60
C GLN A 46 -11.90 -4.23 0.44
N GLN A 47 -13.07 -4.02 1.02
CA GLN A 47 -13.26 -3.01 2.06
C GLN A 47 -12.42 -3.31 3.30
N GLN A 48 -12.44 -4.55 3.78
CA GLN A 48 -11.65 -4.98 4.92
C GLN A 48 -10.15 -4.84 4.66
N SER A 49 -9.69 -5.21 3.46
CA SER A 49 -8.30 -5.01 3.05
C SER A 49 -7.91 -3.52 3.06
N PHE A 50 -8.76 -2.66 2.51
CA PHE A 50 -8.53 -1.22 2.46
C PHE A 50 -8.48 -0.59 3.86
N ASP A 51 -9.39 -0.98 4.74
CA ASP A 51 -9.43 -0.47 6.12
C ASP A 51 -8.25 -0.98 6.95
N GLU A 52 -7.79 -2.21 6.71
CA GLU A 52 -6.57 -2.71 7.33
C GLU A 52 -5.33 -1.94 6.88
N PHE A 53 -5.22 -1.59 5.60
CA PHE A 53 -4.13 -0.71 5.13
C PHE A 53 -4.19 0.66 5.77
N LYS A 54 -5.39 1.27 5.87
CA LYS A 54 -5.56 2.53 6.59
C LYS A 54 -5.06 2.41 8.02
N ARG A 55 -5.49 1.37 8.74
CA ARG A 55 -5.08 1.12 10.12
C ARG A 55 -3.57 0.95 10.24
N LEU A 56 -2.95 0.16 9.38
CA LEU A 56 -1.49 -0.09 9.43
C LEU A 56 -0.68 1.17 9.10
N LEU A 57 -1.18 2.03 8.22
CA LEU A 57 -0.51 3.28 7.86
C LEU A 57 -0.72 4.39 8.91
N THR A 58 -1.82 4.36 9.67
CA THR A 58 -2.14 5.37 10.69
C THR A 58 -1.78 4.95 12.12
N THR A 59 -1.51 3.67 12.37
CA THR A 59 -1.09 3.17 13.68
C THR A 59 0.43 3.19 13.82
N TYR A 60 0.89 3.92 14.83
CA TYR A 60 2.27 4.18 15.26
C TYR A 60 3.16 2.91 15.45
N PRO A 61 4.45 2.91 15.03
CA PRO A 61 4.98 3.48 13.81
C PRO A 61 5.75 2.44 12.97
N LEU A 62 5.44 2.38 11.67
CA LEU A 62 6.26 1.64 10.68
C LEU A 62 7.66 2.27 10.47
N PHE A 63 7.94 3.45 11.04
CA PHE A 63 9.08 4.32 10.68
C PHE A 63 9.66 5.21 11.79
N LEU A 64 9.05 5.28 12.98
CA LEU A 64 9.63 6.06 14.09
C LEU A 64 10.55 5.14 14.89
N GLU A 65 11.68 4.81 14.27
CA GLU A 65 12.84 4.28 14.99
C GLU A 65 13.90 5.38 15.09
N TYR A 66 14.65 5.38 16.18
CA TYR A 66 15.79 6.28 16.30
C TYR A 66 16.82 5.91 15.24
N PRO A 67 17.37 6.89 14.50
CA PRO A 67 18.41 6.61 13.52
C PRO A 67 19.64 6.02 14.24
N ASP A 68 20.16 4.92 13.69
CA ASP A 68 21.44 4.40 14.13
C ASP A 68 22.57 5.28 13.58
N LEU A 69 23.14 6.10 14.46
CA LEU A 69 24.22 7.03 14.14
C LEU A 69 25.53 6.33 13.74
N SER A 70 25.64 5.01 13.92
CA SER A 70 26.78 4.22 13.45
C SER A 70 26.69 3.84 11.97
N THR A 71 25.54 4.07 11.32
CA THR A 71 25.29 3.74 9.92
C THR A 71 25.25 4.99 9.03
N PRO A 72 25.70 4.91 7.77
CA PRO A 72 25.58 6.02 6.83
C PRO A 72 24.11 6.35 6.52
N PHE A 73 23.80 7.65 6.49
CA PHE A 73 22.48 8.13 6.09
C PHE A 73 22.31 8.09 4.57
N VAL A 74 21.15 7.64 4.11
CA VAL A 74 20.78 7.68 2.68
C VAL A 74 19.73 8.77 2.48
N LEU A 75 20.10 9.82 1.75
CA LEU A 75 19.17 10.87 1.32
C LEU A 75 18.57 10.50 -0.04
N THR A 76 17.24 10.52 -0.14
CA THR A 76 16.53 10.38 -1.42
C THR A 76 15.65 11.60 -1.61
N THR A 77 15.78 12.26 -2.76
CA THR A 77 14.97 13.43 -3.15
C THR A 77 14.19 13.12 -4.40
N ASP A 78 12.89 13.43 -4.42
CA ASP A 78 12.07 13.47 -5.62
C ASP A 78 11.63 14.90 -5.94
N ALA A 79 11.29 15.16 -7.20
CA ALA A 79 10.73 16.43 -7.63
C ALA A 79 9.23 16.21 -7.90
N SER A 80 8.39 16.75 -7.03
CA SER A 80 6.94 16.83 -7.27
C SER A 80 6.66 18.03 -8.17
N GLY A 81 6.39 17.76 -9.45
CA GLY A 81 5.94 18.77 -10.42
C GLY A 81 4.45 19.08 -10.29
#